data_AF-A0A261KJS7-F1
#
_entry.id   AF-A0A261KJS7-F1
#
_cell.length_a   1.000
_cell.length_b   1.000
_cell.length_c   1.000
_cell.angle_alpha   90.00
_cell.angle_beta   90.00
_cell.angle_gamma   90.00
#
_symmetry.space_group_name_H-M   'P 1'
#
loop_
_entity.id
_entity.type
_entity.pdbx_description
1 polymer ?
#
loop_
_entity_poly.entity_id
_entity_poly.type
_entity_poly.pdbx_seq_one_letter_code
_entity_poly.pdbx_strand_id
1 'polypeptide(L)'
;MFKLYLQKITITFLLLFFNPLIALSQETTQEICSTELTNAIDAVINRPIFRRYRWGILVETLSKKTEIYSRDAEYYFIPASTAKLLTTAAALQQLRPQFRIRTSVYGDGKGNIYIMGRGDPSLTATQLKSLAEQLKEQGVENINQLIARKTINNCSSITTT
;
A
#
# COMPACT_ATOMS: atom_id res chain seq x y z
N MET A 1 51.74 -36.24 -48.25
CA MET A 1 51.35 -34.82 -48.10
C MET A 1 49.83 -34.75 -47.98
N PHE A 2 49.29 -33.87 -47.13
CA PHE A 2 47.89 -33.76 -46.67
C PHE A 2 47.56 -34.41 -45.31
N LYS A 3 48.28 -33.95 -44.27
CA LYS A 3 47.77 -33.80 -42.89
C LYS A 3 47.39 -32.32 -42.73
N LEU A 4 46.34 -32.02 -41.94
CA LEU A 4 45.89 -30.70 -41.45
C LEU A 4 44.83 -29.96 -42.27
N TYR A 5 43.55 -30.32 -42.10
CA TYR A 5 42.44 -29.37 -42.30
C TYR A 5 41.18 -29.75 -41.49
N LEU A 6 41.30 -30.06 -40.19
CA LEU A 6 40.13 -30.37 -39.36
C LEU A 6 40.15 -29.76 -37.95
N GLN A 7 40.96 -28.71 -37.73
CA GLN A 7 41.15 -28.10 -36.41
C GLN A 7 40.82 -26.60 -36.34
N LYS A 8 40.28 -25.99 -37.42
CA LYS A 8 39.99 -24.54 -37.46
C LYS A 8 38.51 -24.16 -37.38
N ILE A 9 37.60 -25.12 -37.40
CA ILE A 9 36.15 -24.83 -37.40
C ILE A 9 35.57 -24.76 -35.97
N THR A 10 36.19 -25.41 -34.99
CA THR A 10 35.64 -25.46 -33.63
C THR A 10 35.92 -24.21 -32.78
N ILE A 11 36.91 -23.38 -33.14
CA ILE A 11 37.33 -22.23 -32.31
C ILE A 11 36.59 -20.93 -32.68
N THR A 12 35.98 -20.86 -33.87
CA THR A 12 35.26 -19.64 -34.31
C THR A 12 33.84 -19.55 -33.72
N PHE A 13 33.27 -20.66 -33.25
CA PHE A 13 31.91 -20.68 -32.68
C PHE A 13 31.88 -20.43 -31.16
N LEU A 14 33.03 -20.53 -30.48
CA LEU A 14 33.12 -20.35 -29.02
C LEU A 14 33.29 -18.88 -28.57
N LEU A 15 33.55 -17.95 -29.51
CA LEU A 15 33.71 -16.51 -29.22
C LEU A 15 32.48 -15.65 -29.59
N LEU A 16 31.35 -16.28 -29.97
CA LEU A 16 30.08 -15.57 -30.23
C LEU A 16 29.00 -15.83 -29.15
N PHE A 17 29.27 -16.71 -28.18
CA PHE A 17 28.34 -16.99 -27.06
C PHE A 17 28.75 -16.37 -25.71
N PHE A 18 29.90 -15.69 -25.65
CA PHE A 18 30.33 -14.88 -24.51
C PHE A 18 30.14 -13.39 -24.81
N ASN A 19 28.93 -12.99 -25.18
CA ASN A 19 28.51 -11.62 -24.89
C ASN A 19 27.89 -11.65 -23.50
N PRO A 20 28.57 -11.16 -22.45
CA PRO A 20 27.85 -10.78 -21.26
C PRO A 20 27.06 -9.55 -21.69
N LEU A 21 25.82 -9.75 -22.16
CA LEU A 21 24.84 -8.68 -22.18
C LEU A 21 24.40 -8.44 -20.73
N ILE A 22 25.38 -8.09 -19.88
CA ILE A 22 25.12 -7.30 -18.69
C ILE A 22 24.80 -5.94 -19.27
N ALA A 23 23.54 -5.74 -19.66
CA ALA A 23 22.98 -4.42 -19.70
C ALA A 23 23.14 -3.89 -18.27
N LEU A 24 24.18 -3.07 -18.05
CA LEU A 24 24.21 -2.20 -16.90
C LEU A 24 22.89 -1.43 -16.95
N SER A 25 21.95 -1.75 -16.06
CA SER A 25 20.98 -0.79 -15.60
C SER A 25 21.77 0.29 -14.86
N GLN A 26 22.35 1.22 -15.62
CA GLN A 26 22.73 2.52 -15.08
C GLN A 26 21.42 3.22 -14.76
N GLU A 27 20.91 2.98 -13.55
CA GLU A 27 20.11 3.99 -12.89
C GLU A 27 21.06 5.16 -12.62
N THR A 28 21.20 6.03 -13.62
CA THR A 28 21.90 7.29 -13.44
C THR A 28 21.02 8.13 -12.53
N THR A 29 21.21 8.03 -11.21
CA THR A 29 20.69 9.01 -10.26
C THR A 29 21.43 10.31 -10.54
N GLN A 30 20.88 11.09 -11.47
CA GLN A 30 21.26 12.48 -11.66
C GLN A 30 20.86 13.20 -10.37
N GLU A 31 21.83 13.55 -9.54
CA GLU A 31 21.61 14.41 -8.39
C GLU A 31 21.17 15.78 -8.90
N ILE A 32 19.88 16.08 -8.79
CA ILE A 32 19.36 17.41 -9.11
C ILE A 32 19.67 18.32 -7.93
N CYS A 33 20.57 19.29 -8.13
CA CYS A 33 20.79 20.36 -7.17
C CYS A 33 19.48 21.12 -6.93
N SER A 34 19.23 21.54 -5.69
CA SER A 34 18.02 22.30 -5.31
C SER A 34 17.77 23.53 -6.21
N THR A 35 18.83 24.18 -6.67
CA THR A 35 18.78 25.34 -7.58
C THR A 35 18.23 25.02 -8.98
N GLU A 36 18.37 23.79 -9.45
CA GLU A 36 17.89 23.34 -10.76
C GLU A 36 16.49 22.71 -10.70
N LEU A 37 16.01 22.38 -9.50
CA LEU A 37 14.73 21.70 -9.31
C LEU A 37 13.56 22.52 -9.86
N THR A 38 13.55 23.83 -9.63
CA THR A 38 12.53 24.75 -10.15
C THR A 38 12.42 24.67 -11.66
N ASN A 39 13.55 24.82 -12.37
CA ASN A 39 13.60 24.75 -13.83
C ASN A 39 13.15 23.39 -14.35
N ALA A 40 13.57 22.30 -13.68
CA ALA A 40 13.20 20.94 -14.05
C ALA A 40 11.69 20.69 -13.91
N ILE A 41 11.06 21.14 -12.82
CA ILE A 41 9.60 21.03 -12.61
C ILE A 41 8.87 21.86 -13.65
N ASP A 42 9.27 23.13 -13.85
CA ASP A 42 8.62 24.05 -14.78
C ASP A 42 8.69 23.56 -16.23
N ALA A 43 9.79 22.93 -16.64
CA ALA A 43 9.95 22.32 -17.96
C ALA A 43 8.97 21.14 -18.21
N VAL A 44 8.46 20.51 -17.14
CA VAL A 44 7.46 19.45 -17.23
C VAL A 44 6.05 20.03 -17.20
N ILE A 45 5.72 20.83 -16.19
CA ILE A 45 4.34 21.25 -15.94
C ILE A 45 3.83 22.29 -16.95
N ASN A 46 4.73 23.06 -17.58
CA ASN A 46 4.36 24.06 -18.58
C ASN A 46 4.31 23.51 -20.01
N ARG A 47 4.43 22.19 -20.23
CA ARG A 47 4.29 21.58 -21.56
C ARG A 47 2.91 21.87 -22.15
N PRO A 48 2.76 22.11 -23.46
CA PRO A 48 1.48 22.47 -24.08
C PRO A 48 0.34 21.47 -23.84
N ILE A 49 0.67 20.19 -23.65
CA ILE A 49 -0.30 19.12 -23.32
C ILE A 49 -1.02 19.38 -21.99
N PHE A 50 -0.39 20.08 -21.05
CA PHE A 50 -0.93 20.38 -19.72
C PHE A 50 -1.63 21.75 -19.63
N ARG A 51 -1.81 22.47 -20.74
CA ARG A 51 -2.34 23.86 -20.73
C ARG A 51 -3.70 24.07 -20.05
N ARG A 52 -4.49 22.99 -19.88
CA ARG A 52 -5.81 23.02 -19.21
C ARG A 52 -5.80 22.41 -17.81
N TYR A 53 -4.66 21.91 -17.35
CA TYR A 53 -4.49 21.32 -16.03
C TYR A 53 -3.97 22.38 -15.08
N ARG A 54 -4.49 22.37 -13.85
CA ARG A 54 -3.98 23.18 -12.75
C ARG A 54 -3.09 22.30 -11.87
N TRP A 55 -1.89 22.76 -11.59
CA TRP A 55 -0.93 22.07 -10.74
C TRP A 55 -0.85 22.78 -9.39
N GLY A 56 -1.03 22.02 -8.30
CA GLY A 56 -0.68 22.44 -6.95
C GLY A 56 0.55 21.65 -6.52
N ILE A 57 1.66 22.35 -6.26
CA ILE A 57 2.95 21.73 -5.90
C ILE A 57 3.59 22.55 -4.79
N LEU A 58 3.96 21.89 -3.71
CA LEU A 58 4.79 22.43 -2.64
C LEU A 58 5.93 21.46 -2.37
N VAL A 59 7.15 21.96 -2.36
CA VAL A 59 8.35 21.21 -1.99
C VAL A 59 9.05 22.00 -0.89
N GLU A 60 9.24 21.38 0.27
CA GLU A 60 9.91 22.01 1.42
C GLU A 60 10.84 21.03 2.14
N THR A 61 11.81 21.57 2.86
CA THR A 61 12.67 20.76 3.74
C THR A 61 11.91 20.34 5.01
N LEU A 62 12.05 19.08 5.43
CA LEU A 62 11.35 18.58 6.63
C LEU A 62 11.80 19.25 7.94
N SER A 63 13.10 19.54 8.07
CA SER A 63 13.68 20.01 9.33
C SER A 63 13.35 21.47 9.65
N LYS A 64 13.36 22.34 8.63
CA LYS A 64 13.20 23.80 8.79
C LYS A 64 11.96 24.35 8.08
N LYS A 65 11.21 23.51 7.36
CA LYS A 65 10.10 23.92 6.47
C LYS A 65 10.50 25.06 5.53
N THR A 66 11.75 25.01 5.06
CA THR A 66 12.22 25.95 4.04
C THR A 66 11.63 25.52 2.71
N GLU A 67 10.79 26.37 2.14
CA GLU A 67 10.23 26.20 0.80
C GLU A 67 11.36 26.18 -0.23
N ILE A 68 11.31 25.18 -1.11
CA ILE A 68 12.22 24.99 -2.25
C ILE A 68 11.49 25.31 -3.56
N TYR A 69 10.21 24.95 -3.65
CA TYR A 69 9.36 25.23 -4.81
C TYR A 69 7.90 25.34 -4.38
N SER A 70 7.17 26.30 -4.95
CA SER A 70 5.75 26.48 -4.71
C SER A 70 5.03 26.92 -5.97
N ARG A 71 3.94 26.22 -6.29
CA ARG A 71 3.02 26.49 -7.41
C ARG A 71 1.60 26.26 -6.91
N ASP A 72 0.81 27.33 -6.81
CA ASP A 72 -0.59 27.28 -6.34
C ASP A 72 -0.79 26.48 -5.03
N ALA A 73 0.21 26.43 -4.15
CA ALA A 73 0.21 25.56 -2.96
C ALA A 73 -0.96 25.84 -1.99
N GLU A 74 -1.43 27.09 -1.95
CA GLU A 74 -2.52 27.55 -1.07
C GLU A 74 -3.93 27.35 -1.66
N TYR A 75 -4.05 26.79 -2.87
CA TYR A 75 -5.36 26.55 -3.49
C TYR A 75 -5.91 25.16 -3.17
N TYR A 76 -7.23 25.04 -3.12
CA TYR A 76 -7.88 23.74 -2.94
C TYR A 76 -7.86 22.90 -4.22
N PHE A 77 -7.55 21.62 -4.05
CA PHE A 77 -7.61 20.59 -5.09
C PHE A 77 -8.42 19.39 -4.60
N ILE A 78 -8.92 18.57 -5.53
CA ILE A 78 -9.52 17.28 -5.19
C ILE A 78 -8.36 16.29 -4.90
N PRO A 79 -8.18 15.83 -3.65
CA PRO A 79 -7.00 15.04 -3.26
C PRO A 79 -7.02 13.60 -3.81
N ALA A 80 -8.19 13.11 -4.25
CA ALA A 80 -8.39 11.69 -4.58
C ALA A 80 -7.84 10.79 -3.45
N SER A 81 -7.00 9.80 -3.78
CA SER A 81 -6.45 8.89 -2.78
C SER A 81 -5.44 9.51 -1.82
N THR A 82 -4.90 10.72 -2.06
CA THR A 82 -4.01 11.38 -1.07
C THR A 82 -4.75 11.77 0.20
N ALA A 83 -6.10 11.85 0.16
CA ALA A 83 -6.95 11.98 1.34
C ALA A 83 -6.70 10.89 2.39
N LYS A 84 -6.21 9.72 1.97
CA LYS A 84 -5.84 8.62 2.89
C LYS A 84 -4.77 9.05 3.89
N LEU A 85 -3.87 9.98 3.55
CA LEU A 85 -2.85 10.47 4.49
C LEU A 85 -3.51 11.08 5.74
N LEU A 86 -4.53 11.94 5.55
CA LEU A 86 -5.25 12.56 6.65
C LEU A 86 -6.09 11.55 7.42
N THR A 87 -6.81 10.67 6.74
CA THR A 87 -7.63 9.63 7.39
C THR A 87 -6.75 8.67 8.22
N THR A 88 -5.60 8.27 7.69
CA THR A 88 -4.65 7.41 8.41
C THR A 88 -4.04 8.14 9.60
N ALA A 89 -3.66 9.42 9.46
CA ALA A 89 -3.15 10.21 10.59
C ALA A 89 -4.20 10.34 11.70
N ALA A 90 -5.45 10.64 11.35
CA ALA A 90 -6.56 10.71 12.30
C ALA A 90 -6.82 9.36 12.99
N ALA A 91 -6.81 8.26 12.24
CA ALA A 91 -6.96 6.92 12.79
C ALA A 91 -5.83 6.56 13.77
N LEU A 92 -4.57 6.88 13.42
CA LEU A 92 -3.42 6.64 14.30
C LEU A 92 -3.47 7.51 15.56
N GLN A 93 -3.92 8.77 15.45
CA GLN A 93 -4.07 9.65 16.60
C GLN A 93 -5.16 9.17 17.56
N GLN A 94 -6.32 8.77 17.02
CA GLN A 94 -7.48 8.37 17.81
C GLN A 94 -7.37 6.95 18.39
N LEU A 95 -6.99 5.98 17.56
CA LEU A 95 -7.01 4.56 17.93
C LEU A 95 -5.67 4.09 18.52
N ARG A 96 -4.57 4.78 18.18
CA ARG A 96 -3.19 4.37 18.44
C ARG A 96 -2.73 3.16 17.61
N PRO A 97 -1.42 3.00 17.34
CA PRO A 97 -0.90 1.93 16.46
C PRO A 97 -1.21 0.50 16.94
N GLN A 98 -1.38 0.31 18.25
CA GLN A 98 -1.66 -0.99 18.87
C GLN A 98 -3.13 -1.40 18.81
N PHE A 99 -4.03 -0.55 18.31
CA PHE A 99 -5.45 -0.89 18.22
C PHE A 99 -5.66 -2.13 17.36
N ARG A 100 -6.60 -2.98 17.79
CA ARG A 100 -7.02 -4.18 17.08
C ARG A 100 -8.54 -4.21 17.03
N ILE A 101 -9.09 -4.30 15.82
CA ILE A 101 -10.52 -4.46 15.63
C ILE A 101 -10.87 -5.91 15.96
N ARG A 102 -11.82 -6.13 16.86
CA ARG A 102 -12.20 -7.47 17.33
C ARG A 102 -13.49 -7.94 16.66
N THR A 103 -13.42 -9.10 16.02
CA THR A 103 -14.59 -9.92 15.67
C THR A 103 -14.84 -10.91 16.79
N SER A 104 -16.06 -10.98 17.32
CA SER A 104 -16.40 -11.82 18.47
C SER A 104 -17.49 -12.83 18.12
N VAL A 105 -17.48 -13.98 18.78
CA VAL A 105 -18.54 -14.99 18.66
C VAL A 105 -19.22 -15.23 19.99
N TYR A 106 -20.54 -15.29 19.97
CA TYR A 106 -21.37 -15.55 21.16
C TYR A 106 -22.36 -16.69 20.87
N GLY A 107 -22.67 -17.48 21.89
CA GLY A 107 -23.79 -18.42 21.88
C GLY A 107 -24.83 -18.01 22.92
N ASP A 108 -26.11 -18.28 22.64
CA ASP A 108 -27.21 -17.99 23.59
C ASP A 108 -27.65 -19.19 24.43
N GLY A 109 -26.94 -20.33 24.31
CA GLY A 109 -27.27 -21.57 25.00
C GLY A 109 -28.50 -22.31 24.45
N LYS A 110 -29.20 -21.75 23.44
CA LYS A 110 -30.35 -22.35 22.76
C LYS A 110 -30.00 -22.89 21.37
N GLY A 111 -28.71 -23.05 21.10
CA GLY A 111 -28.16 -23.52 19.83
C GLY A 111 -27.98 -22.42 18.77
N ASN A 112 -28.15 -21.14 19.11
CA ASN A 112 -27.87 -20.05 18.16
C ASN A 112 -26.47 -19.47 18.39
N ILE A 113 -25.78 -19.17 17.28
CA ILE A 113 -24.45 -18.56 17.27
C ILE A 113 -24.50 -17.20 16.58
N TYR A 114 -23.82 -16.22 17.17
CA TYR A 114 -23.76 -14.84 16.70
C TYR A 114 -22.32 -14.46 16.39
N ILE A 115 -22.04 -14.03 15.16
CA ILE A 115 -20.76 -13.43 14.76
C ILE A 115 -20.91 -11.91 14.77
N MET A 116 -20.19 -11.24 15.66
CA MET A 116 -20.26 -9.79 15.87
C MET A 116 -19.08 -9.11 15.18
N GLY A 117 -19.31 -8.60 13.98
CA GLY A 117 -18.34 -7.83 13.19
C GLY A 117 -18.30 -6.36 13.59
N ARG A 118 -17.08 -5.84 13.79
CA ARG A 118 -16.80 -4.43 14.15
C ARG A 118 -15.99 -3.66 13.10
N GLY A 119 -15.92 -4.19 11.87
CA GLY A 119 -15.23 -3.56 10.74
C GLY A 119 -13.77 -3.95 10.58
N ASP A 120 -13.35 -5.14 11.05
CA ASP A 120 -12.00 -5.65 10.83
C ASP A 120 -11.76 -5.89 9.33
N PRO A 121 -10.92 -5.08 8.64
CA PRO A 121 -10.69 -5.23 7.21
C PRO A 121 -9.77 -6.42 6.90
N SER A 122 -9.19 -7.06 7.91
CA SER A 122 -8.29 -8.21 7.77
C SER A 122 -8.99 -9.57 7.87
N LEU A 123 -10.32 -9.60 8.11
CA LEU A 123 -11.07 -10.84 8.24
C LEU A 123 -11.15 -11.62 6.92
N THR A 124 -10.67 -12.86 6.93
CA THR A 124 -10.56 -13.76 5.76
C THR A 124 -11.36 -15.05 5.94
N ALA A 125 -11.59 -15.77 4.84
CA ALA A 125 -12.17 -17.11 4.87
C ALA A 125 -11.36 -18.09 5.73
N THR A 126 -10.02 -17.98 5.74
CA THR A 126 -9.14 -18.82 6.57
C THR A 126 -9.39 -18.59 8.05
N GLN A 127 -9.54 -17.33 8.49
CA GLN A 127 -9.86 -17.02 9.88
C GLN A 127 -11.27 -17.50 10.26
N LEU A 128 -12.24 -17.41 9.35
CA LEU A 128 -13.59 -17.96 9.57
C LEU A 128 -13.57 -19.49 9.69
N LYS A 129 -12.73 -20.18 8.91
CA LYS A 129 -12.54 -21.62 9.03
C LYS A 129 -11.92 -21.98 10.38
N SER A 130 -10.87 -21.29 10.80
CA SER A 130 -10.24 -21.50 12.10
C SER A 130 -11.23 -21.25 13.25
N LEU A 131 -12.10 -20.25 13.12
CA LEU A 131 -13.16 -20.01 14.09
C LEU A 131 -14.17 -21.17 14.14
N ALA A 132 -14.56 -21.74 13.00
CA ALA A 132 -15.44 -22.90 12.96
C ALA A 132 -14.78 -24.15 13.58
N GLU A 133 -13.49 -24.34 13.34
CA GLU A 133 -12.69 -25.40 13.96
C GLU A 133 -12.65 -25.24 15.49
N GLN A 134 -12.43 -24.02 15.99
CA GLN A 134 -12.48 -23.72 17.43
C GLN A 134 -13.85 -24.01 18.06
N LEU A 135 -14.95 -23.69 17.37
CA LEU A 135 -16.30 -24.02 17.85
C LEU A 135 -16.52 -25.53 17.94
N LYS A 136 -16.03 -26.28 16.94
CA LYS A 136 -16.09 -27.74 16.93
C LYS A 136 -15.27 -28.33 18.08
N GLU A 137 -14.07 -27.82 18.34
CA GLU A 137 -13.21 -28.22 19.48
C GLU A 137 -13.87 -27.93 20.83
N GLN A 138 -14.73 -26.90 20.90
CA GLN A 138 -15.56 -26.59 22.07
C GLN A 138 -16.81 -27.48 22.21
N GLY A 139 -16.99 -28.48 21.34
CA GLY A 139 -18.12 -29.42 21.39
C GLY A 139 -19.39 -28.91 20.73
N VAL A 140 -19.33 -27.83 19.94
CA VAL A 140 -20.47 -27.38 19.14
C VAL A 140 -20.63 -28.29 17.92
N GLU A 141 -21.57 -29.22 17.98
CA GLU A 141 -21.86 -30.15 16.89
C GLU A 141 -23.01 -29.69 15.98
N ASN A 142 -23.99 -28.98 16.54
CA ASN A 142 -25.17 -28.51 15.84
C ASN A 142 -25.44 -27.05 16.15
N ILE A 143 -25.74 -26.27 15.10
CA ILE A 143 -26.12 -24.86 15.19
C ILE A 143 -27.53 -24.72 14.61
N ASN A 144 -28.47 -24.23 15.41
CA ASN A 144 -29.85 -23.97 14.99
C ASN A 144 -29.91 -22.77 14.05
N GLN A 145 -29.23 -21.67 14.43
CA GLN A 145 -29.11 -20.47 13.62
C GLN A 145 -27.72 -19.86 13.73
N LEU A 146 -27.17 -19.45 12.60
CA LEU A 146 -25.93 -18.66 12.51
C LEU A 146 -26.29 -17.23 12.07
N ILE A 147 -26.00 -16.26 12.93
CA ILE A 147 -26.42 -14.88 12.76
C ILE A 147 -25.19 -13.99 12.67
N ALA A 148 -24.97 -13.38 11.50
CA ALA A 148 -23.96 -12.34 11.34
C ALA A 148 -24.54 -10.98 11.72
N ARG A 149 -23.97 -10.32 12.73
CA ARG A 149 -24.37 -8.97 13.17
C ARG A 149 -23.24 -7.98 12.95
N LYS A 150 -23.60 -6.82 12.41
CA LYS A 150 -22.76 -5.62 12.40
C LYS A 150 -23.22 -4.73 13.54
N THR A 151 -22.40 -4.56 14.57
CA THR A 151 -22.68 -3.60 15.65
C THR A 151 -21.79 -2.39 15.45
N ILE A 152 -22.38 -1.26 15.06
CA ILE A 152 -21.65 0.01 14.91
C ILE A 152 -21.78 0.86 16.18
N ASN A 153 -22.78 0.60 17.03
CA ASN A 153 -23.12 1.48 18.15
C ASN A 153 -23.18 0.70 19.46
N ASN A 154 -22.22 0.96 20.34
CA ASN A 154 -22.49 1.04 21.77
C ASN A 154 -22.00 2.45 22.17
N CYS A 155 -22.83 3.47 21.92
CA CYS A 155 -22.67 4.75 22.59
C CYS A 155 -22.93 4.49 24.08
N SER A 156 -21.89 4.07 24.80
CA SER A 156 -21.83 4.34 26.23
C SER A 156 -21.79 5.85 26.33
N SER A 157 -22.85 6.44 26.85
CA SER A 157 -22.86 7.84 27.27
C SER A 157 -21.56 8.14 28.00
N ILE A 158 -20.73 9.00 27.44
CA ILE A 158 -19.61 9.58 28.17
C ILE A 158 -20.28 10.57 29.13
N THR A 159 -20.58 10.10 30.33
CA THR A 159 -20.91 11.00 31.43
C THR A 159 -19.61 11.67 31.83
N THR A 160 -19.38 12.87 31.30
CA THR A 160 -18.32 13.76 31.79
C THR A 160 -18.79 14.33 33.12
N THR A 161 -18.01 14.10 34.18
CA THR A 161 -18.13 14.80 35.46
C THR A 161 -17.63 16.23 35.35
#